data_AF-A0A251S634-F1
#
_entry.id   AF-A0A251S634-F1
#
_cell.length_a   1.000
_cell.length_b   1.000
_cell.length_c   1.000
_cell.angle_alpha   90.00
_cell.angle_beta   90.00
_cell.angle_gamma   90.00
#
_symmetry.space_group_name_H-M   'P 1'
#
loop_
_entity.id
_entity.type
_entity.pdbx_description
1 polymer ?
#
loop_
_entity_poly.entity_id
_entity_poly.type
_entity_poly.pdbx_seq_one_letter_code
_entity_poly.pdbx_strand_id
1 'polypeptide(L)'
;MMKSQQQQRSNNNKASSTTSKRKRKMKSSQGTTLLLKEEVLKLSCEEFKMMPQLCSIDDAFHLSHSEFSEIFYLFVSGRLAATEEYMKWNLYAKAFYLKLHSSCGNIPPFRYESLQVADGWISSDEEEPPLSPDGISSVDELTRVIGFARPRLLGPFKFGEYTERTQPRCIPYHLYLLLKQAVAIIKSSPTKTTKLKMVEKKIRFFCNYFHSHLPPGWKYKRDRASKEVESYDPTRKPRYDMSGYTPISSFTGAHVEFEYDEQTRLSRQSMIATMWIIHSRQTPILWELSPEQLSFYCKICSCFGIDYHRLEAASEDDVRLMFVGVSK
;
A
#
# COMPACT_ATOMS: atom_id res chain seq x y z
N MET A 1 65.68 -11.63 -64.52
CA MET A 1 65.43 -12.81 -65.39
C MET A 1 64.26 -13.56 -64.79
N MET A 2 63.04 -13.36 -65.31
CA MET A 2 62.43 -14.04 -66.45
C MET A 2 62.09 -15.53 -66.20
N LYS A 3 60.78 -15.80 -66.36
CA LYS A 3 60.14 -17.02 -66.89
C LYS A 3 60.10 -18.25 -65.95
N SER A 4 59.02 -19.05 -65.88
CA SER A 4 57.74 -19.09 -66.60
C SER A 4 56.95 -20.35 -66.18
N GLN A 5 55.60 -20.24 -66.20
CA GLN A 5 54.59 -21.23 -66.67
C GLN A 5 54.51 -22.60 -65.95
N GLN A 6 53.37 -23.28 -65.75
CA GLN A 6 52.13 -23.52 -66.51
C GLN A 6 51.11 -24.10 -65.48
N GLN A 7 49.89 -23.61 -65.29
CA GLN A 7 48.66 -23.81 -66.09
C GLN A 7 48.15 -25.27 -66.16
N GLN A 8 47.08 -25.59 -65.43
CA GLN A 8 45.99 -26.42 -65.97
C GLN A 8 44.63 -26.10 -65.33
N ARG A 9 43.67 -25.86 -66.23
CA ARG A 9 42.25 -25.57 -66.02
C ARG A 9 41.46 -26.88 -65.89
N SER A 10 40.35 -26.86 -65.17
CA SER A 10 39.09 -27.45 -65.66
C SER A 10 37.90 -26.93 -64.86
N ASN A 11 37.07 -26.15 -65.55
CA ASN A 11 35.73 -25.70 -65.15
C ASN A 11 34.70 -26.80 -65.44
N ASN A 12 33.61 -26.83 -64.68
CA ASN A 12 32.24 -26.89 -65.22
C ASN A 12 31.25 -26.65 -64.06
N ASN A 13 30.54 -25.51 -64.06
CA ASN A 13 29.20 -25.28 -64.64
C ASN A 13 28.09 -25.88 -63.75
N LYS A 14 26.93 -25.26 -63.47
CA LYS A 14 26.33 -23.93 -63.66
C LYS A 14 24.87 -24.15 -63.22
N ALA A 15 24.28 -23.33 -62.36
CA ALA A 15 22.86 -22.93 -62.47
C ALA A 15 22.43 -22.01 -61.32
N SER A 16 21.98 -20.84 -61.72
CA SER A 16 21.19 -19.87 -60.98
C SER A 16 19.80 -20.40 -60.61
N SER A 17 19.22 -19.95 -59.50
CA SER A 17 18.05 -19.05 -59.52
C SER A 17 17.39 -18.92 -58.14
N THR A 18 16.58 -17.87 -58.07
CA THR A 18 15.97 -17.15 -56.94
C THR A 18 14.85 -17.86 -56.17
N THR A 19 14.53 -17.26 -55.01
CA THR A 19 13.23 -17.16 -54.29
C THR A 19 12.72 -18.33 -53.43
N SER A 20 12.66 -18.12 -52.10
CA SER A 20 11.41 -17.88 -51.32
C SER A 20 11.50 -18.28 -49.82
N LYS A 21 11.29 -17.28 -48.96
CA LYS A 21 10.64 -17.27 -47.62
C LYS A 21 10.77 -18.50 -46.68
N ARG A 22 11.36 -18.28 -45.50
CA ARG A 22 10.72 -18.58 -44.19
C ARG A 22 11.40 -17.86 -43.02
N LYS A 23 10.82 -16.74 -42.58
CA LYS A 23 11.04 -16.16 -41.25
C LYS A 23 10.48 -17.14 -40.21
N ARG A 24 11.33 -17.65 -39.32
CA ARG A 24 10.89 -18.24 -38.04
C ARG A 24 11.45 -17.38 -36.90
N LYS A 25 10.50 -16.91 -36.09
CA LYS A 25 10.57 -15.92 -35.02
C LYS A 25 10.61 -16.71 -33.70
N MET A 26 11.64 -16.54 -32.88
CA MET A 26 11.62 -16.89 -31.44
C MET A 26 12.05 -15.63 -30.69
N LYS A 27 11.10 -14.77 -30.29
CA LYS A 27 10.48 -14.71 -28.94
C LYS A 27 11.54 -14.75 -27.83
N SER A 28 12.23 -13.62 -27.66
CA SER A 28 12.95 -13.28 -26.43
C SER A 28 12.04 -12.48 -25.49
N SER A 29 12.31 -12.63 -24.20
CA SER A 29 11.60 -12.13 -23.02
C SER A 29 11.64 -10.61 -22.81
N GLN A 30 11.86 -9.81 -23.86
CA GLN A 30 11.45 -8.40 -23.86
C GLN A 30 9.92 -8.23 -23.86
N GLY A 31 9.20 -9.34 -24.12
CA GLY A 31 7.74 -9.39 -24.08
C GLY A 31 7.16 -8.89 -22.76
N THR A 32 7.55 -9.38 -21.59
CA THR A 32 6.76 -9.13 -20.36
C THR A 32 6.86 -7.69 -19.85
N THR A 33 8.02 -7.05 -19.95
CA THR A 33 8.26 -5.69 -19.46
C THR A 33 7.76 -4.61 -20.43
N LEU A 34 7.82 -4.86 -21.75
CA LEU A 34 7.17 -4.00 -22.75
C LEU A 34 5.67 -4.30 -22.89
N LEU A 35 5.21 -5.54 -22.67
CA LEU A 35 3.79 -5.89 -22.61
C LEU A 35 3.13 -5.29 -21.38
N LEU A 36 3.78 -5.24 -20.21
CA LEU A 36 3.22 -4.50 -19.07
C LEU A 36 3.08 -3.01 -19.38
N LYS A 37 4.05 -2.39 -20.09
CA LYS A 37 3.88 -1.02 -20.59
C LYS A 37 2.76 -0.95 -21.62
N GLU A 38 2.80 -1.71 -22.72
CA GLU A 38 1.84 -1.67 -23.85
C GLU A 38 0.42 -2.17 -23.52
N GLU A 39 0.26 -3.07 -22.55
CA GLU A 39 -1.04 -3.65 -22.17
C GLU A 39 -1.69 -2.94 -20.98
N VAL A 40 -0.91 -2.37 -20.04
CA VAL A 40 -1.42 -1.31 -19.15
C VAL A 40 -1.74 -0.05 -19.98
N LEU A 41 -1.07 0.14 -21.12
CA LEU A 41 -1.38 1.15 -22.14
C LEU A 41 -2.67 0.90 -22.95
N LYS A 42 -3.40 -0.19 -22.74
CA LYS A 42 -4.77 -0.36 -23.27
C LYS A 42 -5.84 0.37 -22.45
N LEU A 43 -5.43 1.13 -21.44
CA LEU A 43 -6.24 2.21 -20.91
C LEU A 43 -6.40 3.25 -22.04
N SER A 44 -7.65 3.55 -22.41
CA SER A 44 -8.00 4.56 -23.39
C SER A 44 -7.25 5.88 -23.14
N CYS A 45 -7.04 6.68 -24.19
CA CYS A 45 -6.38 7.99 -24.10
C CYS A 45 -6.94 8.91 -22.99
N GLU A 46 -8.19 8.72 -22.55
CA GLU A 46 -8.79 9.45 -21.44
C GLU A 46 -8.35 8.95 -20.06
N GLU A 47 -8.05 7.66 -19.90
CA GLU A 47 -7.59 7.06 -18.64
C GLU A 47 -6.14 7.45 -18.33
N PHE A 48 -5.27 7.60 -19.34
CA PHE A 48 -3.93 8.17 -19.17
C PHE A 48 -3.94 9.65 -18.81
N LYS A 49 -4.89 10.43 -19.35
CA LYS A 49 -5.06 11.84 -18.97
C LYS A 49 -5.44 12.00 -17.50
N MET A 50 -6.11 10.99 -16.92
CA MET A 50 -6.50 10.97 -15.51
C MET A 50 -5.42 10.39 -14.57
N MET A 51 -4.37 9.73 -15.09
CA MET A 51 -3.33 9.09 -14.25
C MET A 51 -2.66 10.05 -13.24
N PRO A 52 -2.24 11.28 -13.61
CA PRO A 52 -1.66 12.20 -12.64
C PRO A 52 -2.62 12.56 -11.49
N GLN A 53 -3.93 12.67 -11.80
CA GLN A 53 -4.97 12.94 -10.81
C GLN A 53 -5.23 11.71 -9.93
N LEU A 54 -5.27 10.51 -10.52
CA LEU A 54 -5.46 9.23 -9.83
C LEU A 54 -4.30 8.90 -8.88
N CYS A 55 -3.05 9.18 -9.24
CA CYS A 55 -1.90 8.94 -8.37
C CYS A 55 -1.92 9.82 -7.11
N SER A 56 -2.49 11.03 -7.19
CA SER A 56 -2.65 11.95 -6.06
C SER A 56 -3.82 11.61 -5.13
N ILE A 57 -4.71 10.72 -5.54
CA ILE A 57 -5.86 10.29 -4.76
C ILE A 57 -5.42 9.11 -3.89
N ASP A 58 -5.36 9.37 -2.59
CA ASP A 58 -5.02 8.36 -1.60
C ASP A 58 -5.98 8.44 -0.43
N ASP A 59 -7.07 7.67 -0.52
CA ASP A 59 -8.00 7.56 0.58
C ASP A 59 -8.66 6.19 0.62
N ALA A 60 -8.04 5.29 1.37
CA ALA A 60 -8.50 3.92 1.59
C ALA A 60 -9.92 3.83 2.18
N PHE A 61 -10.46 4.91 2.73
CA PHE A 61 -11.81 4.91 3.30
C PHE A 61 -12.94 4.91 2.26
N HIS A 62 -12.62 5.27 1.01
CA HIS A 62 -13.53 5.19 -0.13
C HIS A 62 -13.69 3.79 -0.70
N LEU A 63 -12.79 2.87 -0.35
CA LEU A 63 -12.83 1.49 -0.81
C LEU A 63 -13.69 0.65 0.13
N SER A 64 -14.59 -0.12 -0.46
CA SER A 64 -15.28 -1.22 0.20
C SER A 64 -14.36 -2.43 0.41
N HIS A 65 -14.75 -3.33 1.30
CA HIS A 65 -13.98 -4.54 1.54
C HIS A 65 -13.96 -5.47 0.30
N SER A 66 -15.04 -5.52 -0.47
CA SER A 66 -15.09 -6.27 -1.73
C SER A 66 -14.14 -5.69 -2.76
N GLU A 67 -14.08 -4.35 -2.92
CA GLU A 67 -13.13 -3.71 -3.84
C GLU A 67 -11.68 -3.98 -3.43
N PHE A 68 -11.35 -3.90 -2.13
CA PHE A 68 -10.02 -4.29 -1.63
C PHE A 68 -9.69 -5.74 -1.98
N SER A 69 -10.61 -6.67 -1.73
CA SER A 69 -10.38 -8.10 -1.92
C SER A 69 -10.25 -8.48 -3.40
N GLU A 70 -11.09 -7.90 -4.26
CA GLU A 70 -11.06 -8.11 -5.70
C GLU A 70 -9.76 -7.61 -6.31
N ILE A 71 -9.36 -6.37 -5.99
CA ILE A 71 -8.12 -5.77 -6.48
C ILE A 71 -6.90 -6.53 -5.94
N PHE A 72 -6.91 -6.92 -4.67
CA PHE A 72 -5.83 -7.71 -4.09
C PHE A 72 -5.70 -9.09 -4.74
N TYR A 73 -6.81 -9.77 -5.03
CA TYR A 73 -6.78 -11.07 -5.70
C TYR A 73 -6.18 -10.97 -7.11
N LEU A 74 -6.56 -9.95 -7.86
CA LEU A 74 -5.95 -9.64 -9.16
C LEU A 74 -4.43 -9.46 -9.04
N PHE A 75 -4.02 -8.66 -8.06
CA PHE A 75 -2.63 -8.38 -7.79
C PHE A 75 -1.81 -9.63 -7.47
N VAL A 76 -2.24 -10.44 -6.49
CA VAL A 76 -1.50 -11.64 -6.07
C VAL A 76 -1.52 -12.75 -7.14
N SER A 77 -2.61 -12.84 -7.93
CA SER A 77 -2.66 -13.80 -9.04
C SER A 77 -1.83 -13.38 -10.25
N GLY A 78 -1.25 -12.18 -10.25
CA GLY A 78 -0.58 -11.60 -11.42
C GLY A 78 -1.52 -11.34 -12.60
N ARG A 79 -2.84 -11.43 -12.38
CA ARG A 79 -3.87 -11.18 -13.41
C ARG A 79 -4.13 -9.69 -13.51
N LEU A 80 -4.09 -9.17 -14.72
CA LEU A 80 -4.58 -7.81 -14.99
C LEU A 80 -6.12 -7.79 -15.03
N ALA A 81 -6.71 -6.71 -14.53
CA ALA A 81 -8.14 -6.45 -14.67
C ALA A 81 -8.51 -6.39 -16.16
N ALA A 82 -9.58 -7.08 -16.56
CA ALA A 82 -10.15 -6.88 -17.89
C ALA A 82 -10.72 -5.46 -18.00
N THR A 83 -10.76 -4.89 -19.21
CA THR A 83 -11.25 -3.52 -19.43
C THR A 83 -12.66 -3.31 -18.85
N GLU A 84 -13.55 -4.29 -19.00
CA GLU A 84 -14.91 -4.23 -18.47
C GLU A 84 -14.96 -4.28 -16.93
N GLU A 85 -14.04 -5.00 -16.29
CA GLU A 85 -13.92 -5.04 -14.81
C GLU A 85 -13.41 -3.69 -14.30
N TYR A 86 -12.31 -3.20 -14.89
CA TYR A 86 -11.71 -1.92 -14.54
C TYR A 86 -12.70 -0.76 -14.71
N MET A 87 -13.48 -0.74 -15.80
CA MET A 87 -14.44 0.33 -16.07
C MET A 87 -15.57 0.43 -15.05
N LYS A 88 -15.93 -0.67 -14.37
CA LYS A 88 -16.95 -0.68 -13.30
C LYS A 88 -16.47 -0.04 -12.00
N TRP A 89 -15.16 0.01 -11.79
CA TRP A 89 -14.60 0.54 -10.55
C TRP A 89 -14.71 2.06 -10.45
N ASN A 90 -14.92 2.52 -9.21
CA ASN A 90 -14.89 3.93 -8.90
C ASN A 90 -13.45 4.48 -8.98
N LEU A 91 -13.31 5.81 -8.96
CA LEU A 91 -12.03 6.50 -9.09
C LEU A 91 -10.97 6.05 -8.07
N TYR A 92 -11.37 5.78 -6.82
CA TYR A 92 -10.47 5.34 -5.75
C TYR A 92 -10.03 3.89 -5.93
N ALA A 93 -10.92 3.02 -6.38
CA ALA A 93 -10.60 1.63 -6.69
C ALA A 93 -9.61 1.53 -7.87
N LYS A 94 -9.84 2.31 -8.93
CA LYS A 94 -8.89 2.44 -10.05
C LYS A 94 -7.52 2.95 -9.58
N ALA A 95 -7.49 4.01 -8.77
CA ALA A 95 -6.25 4.55 -8.21
C ALA A 95 -5.50 3.51 -7.38
N PHE A 96 -6.21 2.80 -6.49
CA PHE A 96 -5.65 1.75 -5.63
C PHE A 96 -5.06 0.59 -6.45
N TYR A 97 -5.78 0.10 -7.45
CA TYR A 97 -5.29 -0.95 -8.35
C TYR A 97 -3.98 -0.57 -9.05
N LEU A 98 -3.93 0.60 -9.67
CA LEU A 98 -2.73 1.07 -10.38
C LEU A 98 -1.53 1.20 -9.44
N LYS A 99 -1.76 1.77 -8.27
CA LYS A 99 -0.78 1.94 -7.20
C LYS A 99 -0.21 0.59 -6.73
N LEU A 100 -1.08 -0.37 -6.43
CA LEU A 100 -0.70 -1.70 -6.00
C LEU A 100 0.16 -2.41 -7.06
N HIS A 101 -0.26 -2.39 -8.33
CA HIS A 101 0.52 -2.98 -9.42
C HIS A 101 1.84 -2.28 -9.71
N SER A 102 1.95 -0.97 -9.45
CA SER A 102 3.22 -0.26 -9.58
C SER A 102 4.26 -0.67 -8.53
N SER A 103 3.85 -1.34 -7.45
CA SER A 103 4.73 -1.79 -6.36
C SER A 103 5.49 -3.09 -6.67
N CYS A 104 5.09 -3.85 -7.70
CA CYS A 104 5.71 -5.15 -8.06
C CYS A 104 7.01 -5.04 -8.88
N GLY A 105 7.38 -3.85 -9.31
CA GLY A 105 8.72 -3.58 -9.81
C GLY A 105 9.44 -2.72 -8.78
N ASN A 106 10.72 -2.95 -8.54
CA ASN A 106 11.61 -1.97 -7.89
C ASN A 106 11.75 -0.70 -8.76
N ILE A 107 10.64 -0.04 -9.07
CA ILE A 107 10.54 1.25 -9.70
C ILE A 107 9.74 2.09 -8.69
N PRO A 108 10.41 2.89 -7.84
CA PRO A 108 9.69 3.81 -6.96
C PRO A 108 8.72 4.66 -7.80
N PRO A 109 7.58 5.11 -7.24
CA PRO A 109 6.75 6.08 -7.92
C PRO A 109 7.64 7.25 -8.31
N PHE A 110 7.69 7.50 -9.62
CA PHE A 110 8.51 8.50 -10.30
C PHE A 110 8.91 9.66 -9.38
N ARG A 111 10.22 9.78 -9.07
CA ARG A 111 10.75 10.98 -8.42
C ARG A 111 10.47 12.18 -9.33
N TYR A 112 9.81 13.19 -8.77
CA TYR A 112 9.34 14.39 -9.47
C TYR A 112 10.50 15.22 -10.07
N GLU A 113 11.74 15.02 -9.62
CA GLU A 113 12.93 15.72 -10.13
C GLU A 113 13.50 15.15 -11.45
N SER A 114 13.01 14.02 -11.96
CA SER A 114 13.65 13.27 -13.07
C SER A 114 13.24 13.70 -14.49
N LEU A 115 12.60 14.87 -14.64
CA LEU A 115 12.18 15.42 -15.96
C LEU A 115 13.19 16.43 -16.53
N GLN A 116 14.44 16.43 -16.07
CA GLN A 116 15.53 17.16 -16.75
C GLN A 116 16.51 16.17 -17.37
N VAL A 117 16.74 16.39 -18.66
CA VAL A 117 17.46 15.58 -19.66
C VAL A 117 18.92 15.29 -19.26
N ALA A 118 19.39 14.05 -19.49
CA ALA A 118 20.50 13.73 -20.41
C ALA A 118 21.17 12.35 -20.12
N ASP A 119 21.24 11.54 -21.17
CA ASP A 119 22.33 10.69 -21.69
C ASP A 119 23.25 9.86 -20.78
N GLY A 120 23.47 8.60 -21.20
CA GLY A 120 24.72 7.87 -20.93
C GLY A 120 24.56 6.36 -20.68
N TRP A 121 24.96 5.54 -21.65
CA TRP A 121 25.16 4.09 -21.53
C TRP A 121 26.33 3.69 -20.61
N ILE A 122 26.28 2.50 -19.99
CA ILE A 122 27.12 1.29 -20.25
C ILE A 122 27.09 0.33 -19.02
N SER A 123 26.72 -0.93 -19.31
CA SER A 123 27.23 -2.25 -18.84
C SER A 123 27.74 -2.46 -17.40
N SER A 124 27.24 -3.50 -16.72
CA SER A 124 27.89 -4.82 -16.65
C SER A 124 27.08 -5.84 -15.85
N ASP A 125 27.16 -7.08 -16.31
CA ASP A 125 26.63 -8.33 -15.75
C ASP A 125 27.09 -8.59 -14.30
N GLU A 126 26.40 -9.49 -13.59
CA GLU A 126 26.96 -10.74 -13.01
C GLU A 126 25.85 -11.57 -12.32
N GLU A 127 25.63 -12.76 -12.93
CA GLU A 127 25.28 -14.09 -12.39
C GLU A 127 24.26 -14.29 -11.25
N GLU A 128 23.13 -14.92 -11.62
CA GLU A 128 22.41 -15.93 -10.81
C GLU A 128 23.18 -17.28 -10.85
N PRO A 129 23.06 -18.19 -9.85
CA PRO A 129 22.05 -19.29 -9.94
C PRO A 129 21.67 -19.92 -8.56
N PRO A 130 21.01 -21.10 -8.46
CA PRO A 130 19.60 -21.36 -8.76
C PRO A 130 18.83 -22.13 -7.63
N LEU A 131 17.50 -22.17 -7.77
CA LEU A 131 16.52 -23.25 -7.48
C LEU A 131 16.81 -24.28 -6.37
N SER A 132 15.86 -24.46 -5.43
CA SER A 132 14.98 -25.66 -5.39
C SER A 132 14.07 -25.75 -4.14
N PRO A 133 13.00 -26.57 -4.20
CA PRO A 133 11.79 -26.48 -3.38
C PRO A 133 11.83 -27.43 -2.17
N ASP A 134 10.97 -27.17 -1.17
CA ASP A 134 10.12 -28.16 -0.47
C ASP A 134 9.70 -27.65 0.92
N GLY A 135 8.46 -27.98 1.32
CA GLY A 135 8.07 -27.97 2.74
C GLY A 135 6.74 -27.32 3.06
N ILE A 136 5.62 -27.89 2.58
CA ILE A 136 4.30 -27.56 3.14
C ILE A 136 4.20 -28.25 4.51
N SER A 137 4.28 -27.46 5.57
CA SER A 137 4.17 -27.89 6.97
C SER A 137 2.71 -28.16 7.34
N SER A 138 2.47 -29.36 7.87
CA SER A 138 1.19 -30.01 8.15
C SER A 138 0.44 -29.48 9.39
N VAL A 139 0.43 -28.17 9.63
CA VAL A 139 -0.19 -27.59 10.84
C VAL A 139 -1.63 -27.09 10.57
N ASP A 140 -2.05 -27.06 9.31
CA ASP A 140 -3.31 -26.41 8.90
C ASP A 140 -4.56 -27.30 9.03
N GLU A 141 -4.39 -28.58 9.38
CA GLU A 141 -5.49 -29.56 9.38
C GLU A 141 -6.18 -29.71 10.74
N LEU A 142 -5.57 -29.27 11.83
CA LEU A 142 -6.15 -29.38 13.18
C LEU A 142 -7.16 -28.25 13.50
N THR A 143 -7.12 -27.14 12.76
CA THR A 143 -7.97 -25.95 13.00
C THR A 143 -9.40 -26.11 12.48
N ARG A 144 -9.71 -27.18 11.72
CA ARG A 144 -11.02 -27.36 11.07
C ARG A 144 -12.09 -28.01 11.96
N VAL A 145 -11.76 -28.56 13.12
CA VAL A 145 -12.68 -29.48 13.84
C VAL A 145 -13.37 -28.90 15.09
N ILE A 146 -12.97 -27.73 15.60
CA ILE A 146 -13.66 -27.13 16.77
C ILE A 146 -14.11 -25.71 16.43
N GLY A 147 -15.43 -25.51 16.35
CA GLY A 147 -16.06 -24.21 16.18
C GLY A 147 -15.81 -23.29 17.37
N PHE A 148 -14.60 -22.75 17.49
CA PHE A 148 -14.28 -21.68 18.40
C PHE A 148 -14.89 -20.38 17.87
N ALA A 149 -16.02 -19.96 18.44
CA ALA A 149 -16.51 -18.61 18.27
C ALA A 149 -15.46 -17.65 18.86
N ARG A 150 -14.67 -17.00 18.00
CA ARG A 150 -13.66 -16.02 18.43
C ARG A 150 -14.35 -14.89 19.20
N PRO A 151 -13.89 -14.54 20.42
CA PRO A 151 -14.39 -13.39 21.17
C PRO A 151 -14.40 -12.12 20.30
N ARG A 152 -15.61 -11.59 20.06
CA ARG A 152 -15.82 -10.34 19.33
C ARG A 152 -15.30 -9.17 20.16
N LEU A 153 -14.40 -8.37 19.60
CA LEU A 153 -14.03 -7.10 20.19
C LEU A 153 -14.89 -5.97 19.61
N LEU A 154 -15.56 -5.25 20.50
CA LEU A 154 -16.14 -3.95 20.18
C LEU A 154 -15.17 -2.89 20.70
N GLY A 155 -14.68 -2.04 19.80
CA GLY A 155 -13.78 -0.94 20.17
C GLY A 155 -14.40 -0.01 21.24
N PRO A 156 -13.59 0.82 21.90
CA PRO A 156 -12.23 1.21 21.50
C PRO A 156 -11.12 0.20 21.84
N PHE A 157 -10.12 0.11 20.96
CA PHE A 157 -8.97 -0.77 21.09
C PHE A 157 -7.85 -0.09 21.90
N LYS A 158 -7.24 -0.85 22.80
CA LYS A 158 -6.02 -0.43 23.51
C LYS A 158 -4.84 -1.21 22.93
N PHE A 159 -3.86 -0.49 22.39
CA PHE A 159 -2.57 -1.05 21.94
C PHE A 159 -1.41 -0.68 22.87
N GLY A 160 -1.76 -0.09 24.01
CA GLY A 160 -0.88 0.41 25.05
C GLY A 160 -1.70 1.27 26.01
N GLU A 161 -1.03 1.82 27.01
CA GLU A 161 -1.65 2.63 28.04
C GLU A 161 -0.70 3.69 28.59
N TYR A 162 -1.30 4.72 29.18
CA TYR A 162 -0.58 5.72 29.96
C TYR A 162 -0.94 5.55 31.42
N THR A 163 0.01 5.82 32.31
CA THR A 163 -0.30 6.01 33.73
C THR A 163 -1.22 7.22 33.92
N GLU A 164 -1.98 7.27 35.01
CA GLU A 164 -2.89 8.41 35.30
C GLU A 164 -2.19 9.78 35.21
N ARG A 165 -0.92 9.85 35.60
CA ARG A 165 -0.13 11.10 35.59
C ARG A 165 0.36 11.49 34.20
N THR A 166 0.45 10.55 33.27
CA THR A 166 1.01 10.73 31.93
C THR A 166 -0.04 10.65 30.83
N GLN A 167 -1.32 10.63 31.18
CA GLN A 167 -2.40 10.61 30.19
C GLN A 167 -2.35 11.83 29.25
N PRO A 168 -2.73 11.66 27.96
CA PRO A 168 -2.78 12.75 27.00
C PRO A 168 -3.71 13.87 27.49
N ARG A 169 -3.21 15.11 27.48
CA ARG A 169 -4.00 16.29 27.86
C ARG A 169 -4.73 16.95 26.69
N CYS A 170 -4.31 16.65 25.47
CA CYS A 170 -4.95 17.12 24.25
C CYS A 170 -5.07 15.97 23.25
N ILE A 171 -5.93 16.15 22.25
CA ILE A 171 -6.02 15.20 21.14
C ILE A 171 -4.71 15.15 20.34
N PRO A 172 -4.42 14.05 19.63
CA PRO A 172 -3.26 13.99 18.74
C PRO A 172 -3.40 14.90 17.52
N TYR A 173 -2.27 15.36 16.97
CA TYR A 173 -2.23 16.30 15.86
C TYR A 173 -2.97 15.81 14.59
N HIS A 174 -2.80 14.55 14.20
CA HIS A 174 -3.54 14.00 13.05
C HIS A 174 -5.06 13.97 13.27
N LEU A 175 -5.52 13.72 14.49
CA LEU A 175 -6.95 13.84 14.81
C LEU A 175 -7.42 15.30 14.71
N TYR A 176 -6.61 16.26 15.19
CA TYR A 176 -6.87 17.69 15.00
C TYR A 176 -7.02 18.06 13.51
N LEU A 177 -6.15 17.55 12.62
CA LEU A 177 -6.25 17.81 11.18
C LEU A 177 -7.56 17.28 10.59
N LEU A 178 -8.00 16.09 11.01
CA LEU A 178 -9.29 15.53 10.60
C LEU A 178 -10.47 16.39 11.10
N LEU A 179 -10.43 16.87 12.34
CA LEU A 179 -11.45 17.79 12.87
C LEU A 179 -11.46 19.11 12.10
N LYS A 180 -10.28 19.68 11.82
CA LYS A 180 -10.14 20.91 11.02
C LYS A 180 -10.76 20.73 9.63
N GLN A 181 -10.52 19.58 8.99
CA GLN A 181 -11.14 19.24 7.71
C GLN A 181 -12.67 19.13 7.81
N ALA A 182 -13.19 18.46 8.85
CA ALA A 182 -14.63 18.33 9.07
C ALA A 182 -15.30 19.71 9.28
N VAL A 183 -14.70 20.56 10.11
CA VAL A 183 -15.19 21.93 10.38
C VAL A 183 -15.18 22.78 9.10
N ALA A 184 -14.12 22.70 8.29
CA ALA A 184 -14.05 23.39 7.01
C ALA A 184 -15.15 22.94 6.04
N ILE A 185 -15.45 21.64 5.97
CA ILE A 185 -16.55 21.12 5.14
C ILE A 185 -17.89 21.67 5.64
N ILE A 186 -18.15 21.60 6.95
CA ILE A 186 -19.39 22.10 7.57
C ILE A 186 -19.61 23.58 7.25
N LYS A 187 -18.56 24.41 7.39
CA LYS A 187 -18.61 25.85 7.10
C LYS A 187 -18.83 26.13 5.61
N SER A 188 -18.19 25.37 4.72
CA SER A 188 -18.24 25.61 3.27
C SER A 188 -19.52 25.13 2.58
N SER A 189 -20.16 24.08 3.08
CA SER A 189 -21.35 23.50 2.46
C SER A 189 -22.08 22.57 3.41
N PRO A 190 -23.15 23.05 4.08
CA PRO A 190 -23.95 22.21 4.96
C PRO A 190 -24.64 21.04 4.23
N THR A 191 -24.72 21.07 2.90
CA THR A 191 -25.33 20.04 2.05
C THR A 191 -24.37 18.94 1.58
N LYS A 192 -23.03 19.10 1.70
CA LYS A 192 -22.03 18.08 1.32
C LYS A 192 -21.92 16.95 2.35
N THR A 193 -23.01 16.22 2.54
CA THR A 193 -23.11 15.15 3.54
C THR A 193 -22.13 13.99 3.29
N THR A 194 -21.84 13.65 2.03
CA THR A 194 -20.96 12.51 1.69
C THR A 194 -19.49 12.74 2.07
N LYS A 195 -18.93 13.92 1.75
CA LYS A 195 -17.53 14.25 2.11
C LYS A 195 -17.37 14.32 3.63
N LEU A 196 -18.33 14.94 4.32
CA LEU A 196 -18.33 15.00 5.78
C LEU A 196 -18.42 13.60 6.40
N LYS A 197 -19.34 12.75 5.93
CA LYS A 197 -19.47 11.35 6.38
C LYS A 197 -18.15 10.57 6.25
N MET A 198 -17.38 10.83 5.19
CA MET A 198 -16.09 10.17 4.98
C MET A 198 -15.04 10.62 6.01
N VAL A 199 -14.90 11.94 6.22
CA VAL A 199 -14.00 12.46 7.27
C VAL A 199 -14.42 11.97 8.65
N GLU A 200 -15.72 11.91 8.95
CA GLU A 200 -16.23 11.35 10.20
C GLU A 200 -16.00 9.84 10.34
N LYS A 201 -15.93 9.11 9.23
CA LYS A 201 -15.50 7.69 9.23
C LYS A 201 -14.03 7.58 9.62
N LYS A 202 -13.15 8.46 9.10
CA LYS A 202 -11.74 8.56 9.50
C LYS A 202 -11.59 8.93 10.97
N ILE A 203 -12.33 9.93 11.44
CA ILE A 203 -12.32 10.34 12.85
C ILE A 203 -12.70 9.16 13.75
N ARG A 204 -13.80 8.46 13.44
CA ARG A 204 -14.23 7.28 14.22
C ARG A 204 -13.19 6.15 14.18
N PHE A 205 -12.61 5.89 13.02
CA PHE A 205 -11.51 4.92 12.90
C PHE A 205 -10.34 5.31 13.79
N PHE A 206 -9.87 6.56 13.71
CA PHE A 206 -8.80 7.07 14.57
C PHE A 206 -9.16 6.88 16.05
N CYS A 207 -10.36 7.29 16.46
CA CYS A 207 -10.80 7.17 17.85
C CYS A 207 -10.86 5.73 18.35
N ASN A 208 -11.16 4.78 17.45
CA ASN A 208 -11.24 3.36 17.80
C ASN A 208 -9.85 2.74 17.94
N TYR A 209 -8.94 2.98 16.99
CA TYR A 209 -7.65 2.28 16.95
C TYR A 209 -6.51 3.03 17.64
N PHE A 210 -6.63 4.34 17.87
CA PHE A 210 -5.64 5.13 18.60
C PHE A 210 -6.23 5.68 19.91
N HIS A 211 -7.18 4.94 20.49
CA HIS A 211 -7.95 5.37 21.66
C HIS A 211 -7.07 5.73 22.86
N SER A 212 -6.02 4.95 23.11
CA SER A 212 -5.09 5.18 24.21
C SER A 212 -4.39 6.54 24.14
N HIS A 213 -4.33 7.16 22.95
CA HIS A 213 -3.73 8.48 22.74
C HIS A 213 -4.73 9.63 22.84
N LEU A 214 -5.98 9.37 23.20
CA LEU A 214 -6.99 10.39 23.43
C LEU A 214 -7.00 10.85 24.89
N PRO A 215 -7.37 12.11 25.17
CA PRO A 215 -7.61 12.54 26.53
C PRO A 215 -8.70 11.71 27.20
N PRO A 216 -8.61 11.49 28.54
CA PRO A 216 -9.60 10.73 29.28
C PRO A 216 -11.02 11.25 29.05
N GLY A 217 -11.93 10.36 28.68
CA GLY A 217 -13.33 10.69 28.41
C GLY A 217 -13.60 11.49 27.12
N TRP A 218 -12.57 11.79 26.33
CA TRP A 218 -12.75 12.50 25.06
C TRP A 218 -13.54 11.64 24.07
N LYS A 219 -14.51 12.26 23.41
CA LYS A 219 -15.35 11.63 22.37
C LYS A 219 -15.64 12.63 21.28
N TYR A 220 -15.59 12.17 20.03
CA TYR A 220 -15.96 13.01 18.89
C TYR A 220 -17.43 13.43 19.00
N LYS A 221 -17.66 14.74 18.97
CA LYS A 221 -18.98 15.36 18.92
C LYS A 221 -18.96 16.45 17.85
N ARG A 222 -19.83 16.34 16.84
CA ARG A 222 -19.85 17.24 15.68
C ARG A 222 -20.04 18.70 16.07
N ASP A 223 -20.94 18.97 17.02
CA ASP A 223 -21.24 20.30 17.57
C ASP A 223 -20.06 20.93 18.33
N ARG A 224 -19.15 20.11 18.87
CA ARG A 224 -17.97 20.58 19.62
C ARG A 224 -16.70 20.70 18.77
N ALA A 225 -16.71 20.15 17.55
CA ALA A 225 -15.51 20.08 16.71
C ALA A 225 -14.87 21.45 16.43
N SER A 226 -15.65 22.52 16.24
CA SER A 226 -15.08 23.88 16.02
C SER A 226 -14.31 24.36 17.24
N LYS A 227 -14.86 24.16 18.44
CA LYS A 227 -14.22 24.56 19.71
C LYS A 227 -12.91 23.80 19.94
N GLU A 228 -12.90 22.49 19.68
CA GLU A 228 -11.69 21.67 19.77
C GLU A 228 -10.59 22.22 18.83
N VAL A 229 -10.95 22.53 17.58
CA VAL A 229 -10.02 23.10 16.58
C VAL A 229 -9.49 24.47 16.99
N GLU A 230 -10.35 25.35 17.53
CA GLU A 230 -9.97 26.70 17.98
C GLU A 230 -9.05 26.67 19.20
N SER A 231 -9.24 25.70 20.11
CA SER A 231 -8.43 25.56 21.32
C SER A 231 -7.12 24.82 21.11
N TYR A 232 -6.91 24.19 19.95
CA TYR A 232 -5.74 23.38 19.67
C TYR A 232 -4.52 24.27 19.39
N ASP A 233 -3.41 24.03 20.08
CA ASP A 233 -2.12 24.69 19.81
C ASP A 233 -1.32 23.90 18.74
N PRO A 234 -1.23 24.40 17.49
CA PRO A 234 -0.47 23.72 16.43
C PRO A 234 1.04 23.89 16.57
N THR A 235 1.51 24.78 17.46
CA THR A 235 2.94 25.09 17.66
C THR A 235 3.57 24.25 18.75
N ARG A 236 2.77 23.50 19.51
CA ARG A 236 3.21 22.59 20.58
C ARG A 236 4.31 21.64 20.10
N LYS A 237 5.38 21.54 20.91
CA LYS A 237 6.45 20.56 20.76
C LYS A 237 6.66 19.77 22.07
N PRO A 238 6.90 18.44 22.01
CA PRO A 238 6.77 17.58 20.83
C PRO A 238 5.31 17.51 20.35
N ARG A 239 5.10 17.22 19.06
CA ARG A 239 3.75 17.04 18.49
C ARG A 239 3.01 15.86 19.13
N TYR A 240 3.77 14.82 19.46
CA TYR A 240 3.29 13.63 20.16
C TYR A 240 4.11 13.41 21.43
N ASP A 241 3.47 13.64 22.57
CA ASP A 241 4.04 13.30 23.86
C ASP A 241 3.71 11.84 24.18
N MET A 242 4.73 10.99 24.03
CA MET A 242 4.66 9.56 24.34
C MET A 242 5.32 9.25 25.69
N SER A 243 5.62 10.26 26.51
CA SER A 243 6.19 10.03 27.83
C SER A 243 5.22 9.23 28.70
N GLY A 244 5.71 8.15 29.31
CA GLY A 244 4.90 7.24 30.11
C GLY A 244 3.88 6.40 29.32
N TYR A 245 3.96 6.35 27.98
CA TYR A 245 3.23 5.37 27.19
C TYR A 245 3.89 4.00 27.29
N THR A 246 3.14 3.01 27.75
CA THR A 246 3.55 1.61 27.81
C THR A 246 2.80 0.84 26.71
N PRO A 247 3.48 0.45 25.62
CA PRO A 247 2.85 -0.32 24.55
C PRO A 247 2.51 -1.74 25.01
N ILE A 248 1.45 -2.31 24.44
CA ILE A 248 1.21 -3.75 24.53
C ILE A 248 2.19 -4.43 23.57
N SER A 249 3.28 -4.96 24.11
CA SER A 249 4.32 -5.67 23.35
C SER A 249 4.07 -7.17 23.24
N SER A 250 3.05 -7.72 23.90
CA SER A 250 2.76 -9.15 23.84
C SER A 250 2.03 -9.52 22.56
N PHE A 251 2.70 -10.28 21.69
CA PHE A 251 2.09 -10.99 20.56
C PHE A 251 1.45 -12.32 20.95
N THR A 252 1.44 -12.66 22.25
CA THR A 252 1.00 -13.96 22.76
C THR A 252 0.01 -13.80 23.91
N GLY A 253 -0.86 -14.80 24.07
CA GLY A 253 -1.83 -14.89 25.15
C GLY A 253 -3.28 -14.85 24.68
N ALA A 254 -4.17 -15.41 25.50
CA ALA A 254 -5.58 -15.62 25.15
C ALA A 254 -6.31 -14.32 24.75
N HIS A 255 -5.94 -13.17 25.33
CA HIS A 255 -6.52 -11.86 25.02
C HIS A 255 -5.96 -11.21 23.74
N VAL A 256 -5.00 -11.81 23.05
CA VAL A 256 -4.42 -11.26 21.80
C VAL A 256 -4.66 -12.22 20.63
N GLU A 257 -4.60 -13.53 20.89
CA GLU A 257 -4.77 -14.58 19.88
C GLU A 257 -6.23 -14.85 19.53
N PHE A 258 -7.16 -14.73 20.49
CA PHE A 258 -8.57 -15.04 20.26
C PHE A 258 -9.44 -13.81 19.96
N GLU A 259 -8.97 -12.61 20.28
CA GLU A 259 -9.74 -11.40 20.04
C GLU A 259 -9.76 -11.01 18.56
N TYR A 260 -10.96 -10.70 18.07
CA TYR A 260 -11.20 -10.40 16.67
C TYR A 260 -12.13 -9.21 16.51
N ASP A 261 -11.74 -8.25 15.67
CA ASP A 261 -12.57 -7.11 15.29
C ASP A 261 -13.37 -7.43 14.03
N GLU A 262 -14.70 -7.37 14.11
CA GLU A 262 -15.56 -7.61 12.95
C GLU A 262 -15.45 -6.51 11.88
N GLN A 263 -15.08 -5.29 12.27
CA GLN A 263 -15.02 -4.17 11.33
C GLN A 263 -13.82 -4.28 10.37
N THR A 264 -12.65 -4.64 10.88
CA THR A 264 -11.43 -4.84 10.09
C THR A 264 -11.25 -6.28 9.66
N ARG A 265 -11.95 -7.21 10.31
CA ARG A 265 -11.77 -8.65 10.17
C ARG A 265 -10.36 -9.12 10.56
N LEU A 266 -9.75 -8.44 11.52
CA LEU A 266 -8.40 -8.72 12.01
C LEU A 266 -8.42 -9.14 13.48
N SER A 267 -7.46 -9.99 13.86
CA SER A 267 -7.13 -10.18 15.27
C SER A 267 -6.37 -8.98 15.81
N ARG A 268 -6.34 -8.82 17.14
CA ARG A 268 -5.48 -7.80 17.77
C ARG A 268 -4.02 -7.98 17.39
N GLN A 269 -3.54 -9.23 17.32
CA GLN A 269 -2.18 -9.53 16.88
C GLN A 269 -1.89 -9.00 15.46
N SER A 270 -2.79 -9.25 14.50
CA SER A 270 -2.62 -8.75 13.13
C SER A 270 -2.62 -7.22 13.09
N MET A 271 -3.44 -6.56 13.91
CA MET A 271 -3.43 -5.10 14.02
C MET A 271 -2.13 -4.56 14.60
N ILE A 272 -1.59 -5.19 15.65
CA ILE A 272 -0.27 -4.84 16.24
C ILE A 272 0.83 -5.01 15.19
N ALA A 273 0.83 -6.11 14.44
CA ALA A 273 1.79 -6.35 13.37
C ALA A 273 1.72 -5.26 12.28
N THR A 274 0.50 -4.86 11.86
CA THR A 274 0.33 -3.76 10.92
C THR A 274 0.85 -2.43 11.46
N MET A 275 0.58 -2.10 12.73
CA MET A 275 1.12 -0.90 13.37
C MET A 275 2.65 -0.93 13.42
N TRP A 276 3.23 -2.08 13.75
CA TRP A 276 4.68 -2.27 13.77
C TRP A 276 5.31 -2.05 12.39
N ILE A 277 4.73 -2.60 11.32
CA ILE A 277 5.17 -2.37 9.94
C ILE A 277 5.21 -0.87 9.61
N ILE A 278 4.15 -0.13 9.96
CA ILE A 278 4.09 1.32 9.71
C ILE A 278 5.15 2.05 10.54
N HIS A 279 5.27 1.71 11.83
CA HIS A 279 6.26 2.30 12.73
C HIS A 279 7.71 2.04 12.30
N SER A 280 7.99 0.88 11.70
CA SER A 280 9.33 0.54 11.23
C SER A 280 9.78 1.42 10.06
N ARG A 281 8.84 2.08 9.36
CA ARG A 281 9.11 2.86 8.14
C ARG A 281 9.78 2.04 7.03
N GLN A 282 9.59 0.73 7.03
CA GLN A 282 10.05 -0.16 5.97
C GLN A 282 8.84 -0.60 5.17
N THR A 283 8.81 -0.24 3.89
CA THR A 283 7.70 -0.58 3.00
C THR A 283 7.58 -2.10 2.94
N PRO A 284 6.43 -2.67 3.33
CA PRO A 284 6.25 -4.11 3.35
C PRO A 284 6.12 -4.62 1.91
N ILE A 285 6.41 -5.91 1.76
CA ILE A 285 6.02 -6.64 0.57
C ILE A 285 4.50 -6.80 0.56
N LEU A 286 3.80 -5.99 -0.25
CA LEU A 286 2.34 -5.84 -0.14
C LEU A 286 1.55 -7.12 -0.41
N TRP A 287 2.08 -8.06 -1.21
CA TRP A 287 1.42 -9.34 -1.48
C TRP A 287 1.52 -10.34 -0.32
N GLU A 288 2.37 -10.11 0.67
CA GLU A 288 2.47 -10.94 1.88
C GLU A 288 1.40 -10.57 2.93
N LEU A 289 0.74 -9.42 2.78
CA LEU A 289 -0.35 -8.99 3.65
C LEU A 289 -1.67 -9.64 3.21
N SER A 290 -2.51 -10.05 4.15
CA SER A 290 -3.90 -10.42 3.79
C SER A 290 -4.68 -9.20 3.27
N PRO A 291 -5.78 -9.40 2.51
CA PRO A 291 -6.64 -8.29 2.07
C PRO A 291 -7.11 -7.39 3.23
N GLU A 292 -7.45 -8.00 4.36
CA GLU A 292 -7.85 -7.31 5.59
C GLU A 292 -6.70 -6.48 6.19
N GLN A 293 -5.49 -7.06 6.25
CA GLN A 293 -4.30 -6.38 6.75
C GLN A 293 -3.92 -5.21 5.84
N LEU A 294 -3.92 -5.40 4.53
CA LEU A 294 -3.66 -4.36 3.54
C LEU A 294 -4.70 -3.23 3.65
N SER A 295 -5.99 -3.57 3.82
CA SER A 295 -7.04 -2.57 4.01
C SER A 295 -6.84 -1.75 5.27
N PHE A 296 -6.48 -2.40 6.39
CA PHE A 296 -6.21 -1.72 7.65
C PHE A 296 -4.95 -0.85 7.58
N TYR A 297 -3.88 -1.37 6.99
CA TYR A 297 -2.63 -0.68 6.68
C TYR A 297 -2.87 0.62 5.91
N CYS A 298 -3.52 0.53 4.75
CA CYS A 298 -3.81 1.71 3.93
C CYS A 298 -4.69 2.73 4.66
N LYS A 299 -5.67 2.27 5.47
CA LYS A 299 -6.52 3.18 6.27
C LYS A 299 -5.75 3.91 7.36
N ILE A 300 -4.82 3.25 8.05
CA ILE A 300 -3.94 3.94 9.00
C ILE A 300 -3.11 4.98 8.23
N CYS A 301 -2.46 4.61 7.13
CA CYS A 301 -1.67 5.56 6.35
C CYS A 301 -2.50 6.77 5.88
N SER A 302 -3.72 6.56 5.38
CA SER A 302 -4.65 7.63 4.99
C SER A 302 -5.08 8.54 6.16
N CYS A 303 -5.10 8.06 7.40
CA CYS A 303 -5.39 8.88 8.59
C CYS A 303 -4.24 9.81 8.97
N PHE A 304 -3.00 9.43 8.64
CA PHE A 304 -1.78 10.14 9.00
C PHE A 304 -1.11 10.83 7.80
N GLY A 305 -1.74 10.76 6.62
CA GLY A 305 -1.17 11.34 5.38
C GLY A 305 0.13 10.65 4.95
N ILE A 306 0.32 9.39 5.32
CA ILE A 306 1.50 8.60 4.96
C ILE A 306 1.27 7.96 3.59
N ASP A 307 2.29 8.01 2.74
CA ASP A 307 2.31 7.23 1.49
C ASP A 307 2.60 5.77 1.82
N TYR A 308 1.58 4.91 1.66
CA TYR A 308 1.67 3.50 2.00
C TYR A 308 2.50 2.68 1.00
N HIS A 309 2.95 3.26 -0.12
CA HIS A 309 3.91 2.65 -1.05
C HIS A 309 5.36 2.94 -0.74
N ARG A 310 5.61 3.90 0.16
CA ARG A 310 6.95 4.38 0.46
C ARG A 310 7.04 4.88 1.89
N LEU A 311 6.94 3.96 2.83
CA LEU A 311 6.98 4.26 4.26
C LEU A 311 8.31 4.90 4.68
N GLU A 312 9.39 4.71 3.92
CA GLU A 312 10.69 5.33 4.18
C GLU A 312 10.63 6.86 4.10
N ALA A 313 9.64 7.41 3.40
CA ALA A 313 9.41 8.85 3.32
C ALA A 313 8.62 9.42 4.51
N ALA A 314 8.02 8.56 5.34
CA ALA A 314 7.25 9.01 6.50
C ALA A 314 8.15 9.59 7.58
N SER A 315 7.74 10.72 8.18
CA SER A 315 8.49 11.30 9.29
C SER A 315 8.31 10.48 10.57
N GLU A 316 9.23 10.62 11.53
CA GLU A 316 9.09 9.97 12.84
C GLU A 316 7.84 10.40 13.59
N ASP A 317 7.45 11.67 13.42
CA ASP A 317 6.22 12.21 13.99
C ASP A 317 4.98 11.52 13.39
N ASP A 318 4.96 11.25 12.08
CA ASP A 318 3.79 10.67 11.41
C ASP A 318 3.53 9.23 11.84
N VAL A 319 4.58 8.47 12.15
CA VAL A 319 4.45 7.08 12.59
C VAL A 319 4.46 6.92 14.11
N ARG A 320 4.59 8.02 14.87
CA ARG A 320 4.88 7.99 16.31
C ARG A 320 3.85 7.24 17.15
N LEU A 321 2.58 7.34 16.76
CA LEU A 321 1.47 6.69 17.47
C LEU A 321 1.32 5.20 17.14
N MET A 322 2.07 4.69 16.18
CA MET A 322 2.07 3.27 15.80
C MET A 322 3.11 2.46 16.59
N PHE A 323 3.76 3.08 17.58
CA PHE A 323 4.72 2.40 18.43
C PHE A 323 4.05 1.32 19.30
N VAL A 324 4.46 0.08 19.12
CA VAL A 324 3.93 -1.11 19.82
C VAL A 324 5.00 -1.89 20.59
N GLY A 325 6.07 -1.22 21.02
CA GLY A 325 7.03 -1.79 21.98
C GLY A 325 8.09 -2.73 21.40
N VAL A 326 8.13 -2.90 20.09
CA VAL A 326 9.21 -3.59 19.39
C VAL A 326 10.14 -2.53 18.78
N SER A 327 11.29 -2.29 19.44
CA SER A 327 12.37 -1.51 18.83
C SER A 327 13.07 -2.33 17.75
N LYS A 328 13.54 -1.66 16.70
CA LYS A 328 14.29 -2.26 15.59
C LYS A 328 15.52 -3.03 16.06
#